data_AF-A0A953GZQ4-F1
#
_entry.id   AF-A0A953GZQ4-F1
#
_cell.length_a   1.000
_cell.length_b   1.000
_cell.length_c   1.000
_cell.angle_alpha   90.00
_cell.angle_beta   90.00
_cell.angle_gamma   90.00
#
_symmetry.space_group_name_H-M   'P 1'
#
loop_
_entity.id
_entity.type
_entity.pdbx_description
1 polymer ?
#
loop_
_entity_poly.entity_id
_entity_poly.type
_entity_poly.pdbx_seq_one_letter_code
_entity_poly.pdbx_strand_id
1 'polypeptide(L)'
;MNFEEAFYAAEEEALGFLVRDHGFRALERMASEEDGFAYTTYVQNLPPEPANTYPRYVTLTMEPLRPALDLSIANEPGDTYTVAELYRLVRDLPMVPFEHNLSDEMHDPAQMAAEFTRLADVLRQCGARFFGGDHTLWADLHALRVALAHEQQDQRALAAADTAFHAHDWHQVAELLRPMEGRLHHAEAAKLAHAEKRLREEARRA
;
A
#
# COMPACT_ATOMS: atom_id res chain seq x y z
N MET A 1 16.22 -26.16 -11.97
CA MET A 1 15.28 -25.05 -12.16
C MET A 1 16.06 -23.79 -11.85
N ASN A 2 16.22 -22.92 -12.83
CA ASN A 2 16.84 -21.61 -12.60
C ASN A 2 15.80 -20.64 -11.99
N PHE A 3 16.25 -19.45 -11.59
CA PHE A 3 15.38 -18.44 -10.99
C PHE A 3 14.20 -18.03 -11.88
N GLU A 4 14.44 -17.80 -13.17
CA GLU A 4 13.41 -17.41 -14.13
C GLU A 4 12.32 -18.49 -14.28
N GLU A 5 12.72 -19.76 -14.40
CA GLU A 5 11.82 -20.91 -14.46
C GLU A 5 11.01 -21.04 -13.15
N ALA A 6 11.65 -20.85 -12.00
CA ALA A 6 10.99 -20.91 -10.70
C ALA A 6 9.95 -19.80 -10.56
N PHE A 7 10.31 -18.57 -10.93
CA PHE A 7 9.43 -17.41 -10.92
C PHE A 7 8.21 -17.64 -11.81
N TYR A 8 8.42 -18.04 -13.07
CA TYR A 8 7.32 -18.27 -14.00
C TYR A 8 6.40 -19.42 -13.59
N ALA A 9 6.94 -20.48 -12.99
CA ALA A 9 6.14 -21.60 -12.50
C ALA A 9 5.28 -21.20 -11.30
N ALA A 10 5.89 -20.54 -10.29
CA ALA A 10 5.18 -20.04 -9.11
C ALA A 10 4.10 -19.02 -9.47
N GLU A 11 4.42 -18.13 -10.40
CA GLU A 11 3.53 -17.09 -10.90
C GLU A 11 2.32 -17.71 -11.64
N GLU A 12 2.56 -18.65 -12.56
CA GLU A 12 1.49 -19.35 -13.29
C GLU A 12 0.56 -20.15 -12.36
N GLU A 13 1.11 -20.79 -11.33
CA GLU A 13 0.34 -21.51 -10.31
C GLU A 13 -0.56 -20.54 -9.53
N ALA A 14 0.00 -19.46 -9.00
CA ALA A 14 -0.70 -18.51 -8.15
C ALA A 14 -1.72 -17.65 -8.92
N LEU A 15 -1.34 -17.13 -10.09
CA LEU A 15 -2.09 -16.14 -10.86
C LEU A 15 -2.83 -16.72 -12.08
N GLY A 16 -2.70 -18.02 -12.38
CA GLY A 16 -3.39 -18.65 -13.51
C GLY A 16 -4.91 -18.52 -13.48
N PHE A 17 -5.51 -18.24 -12.31
CA PHE A 17 -6.93 -17.92 -12.18
C PHE A 17 -7.35 -16.64 -12.92
N LEU A 18 -6.45 -15.65 -13.06
CA LEU A 18 -6.71 -14.44 -13.83
C LEU A 18 -7.04 -14.78 -15.29
N VAL A 19 -6.32 -15.73 -15.86
CA VAL A 19 -6.54 -16.21 -17.23
C VAL A 19 -7.77 -17.11 -17.29
N ARG A 20 -7.83 -18.15 -16.43
CA ARG A 20 -8.88 -19.18 -16.47
C ARG A 20 -10.27 -18.64 -16.15
N ASP A 21 -10.37 -17.77 -15.14
CA ASP A 21 -11.65 -17.40 -14.54
C ASP A 21 -12.06 -15.97 -14.92
N HIS A 22 -11.08 -15.11 -15.24
CA HIS A 22 -11.32 -13.70 -15.51
C HIS A 22 -10.91 -13.24 -16.91
N GLY A 23 -10.36 -14.11 -17.77
CA GLY A 23 -10.06 -13.75 -19.17
C GLY A 23 -8.95 -12.70 -19.33
N PHE A 24 -8.04 -12.60 -18.37
CA PHE A 24 -6.80 -11.87 -18.53
C PHE A 24 -5.86 -12.63 -19.49
N ARG A 25 -4.87 -11.91 -20.04
CA ARG A 25 -3.72 -12.48 -20.73
C ARG A 25 -2.44 -11.87 -20.22
N ALA A 26 -1.34 -12.62 -20.23
CA ALA A 26 -0.02 -12.05 -19.97
C ALA A 26 0.31 -11.04 -21.08
N LEU A 27 0.69 -9.83 -20.68
CA LEU A 27 1.15 -8.76 -21.56
C LEU A 27 2.67 -8.77 -21.68
N GLU A 28 3.34 -8.89 -20.54
CA GLU A 28 4.79 -8.79 -20.42
C GLU A 28 5.26 -9.61 -19.21
N ARG A 29 6.43 -10.24 -19.35
CA ARG A 29 7.09 -11.04 -18.32
C ARG A 29 8.59 -10.80 -18.42
N MET A 30 9.24 -10.68 -17.28
CA MET A 30 10.70 -10.60 -17.20
C MET A 30 11.16 -11.12 -15.86
N ALA A 31 12.26 -11.87 -15.83
CA ALA A 31 12.97 -12.22 -14.61
C ALA A 31 14.47 -12.14 -14.88
N SER A 32 15.19 -11.41 -14.03
CA SER A 32 16.64 -11.26 -14.08
C SER A 32 17.20 -11.66 -12.73
N GLU A 33 17.97 -12.75 -12.69
CA GLU A 33 18.66 -13.19 -11.47
C GLU A 33 19.81 -12.23 -11.11
N GLU A 34 20.49 -11.67 -12.11
CA GLU A 34 21.59 -10.71 -11.92
C GLU A 34 21.10 -9.41 -11.28
N ASP A 35 19.94 -8.93 -11.72
CA ASP A 35 19.32 -7.74 -11.15
C ASP A 35 18.46 -8.07 -9.92
N GLY A 36 18.14 -9.34 -9.66
CA GLY A 36 17.19 -9.74 -8.61
C GLY A 36 15.78 -9.16 -8.82
N PHE A 37 15.45 -8.80 -10.06
CA PHE A 37 14.20 -8.14 -10.44
C PHE A 37 13.36 -9.06 -11.32
N ALA A 38 12.08 -9.22 -10.96
CA ALA A 38 11.14 -9.98 -11.77
C ALA A 38 9.75 -9.33 -11.75
N TYR A 39 9.03 -9.44 -12.86
CA TYR A 39 7.64 -9.04 -12.94
C TYR A 39 6.86 -9.83 -13.96
N THR A 40 5.55 -9.84 -13.78
CA THR A 40 4.58 -10.28 -14.79
C THR A 40 3.38 -9.36 -14.76
N THR A 41 3.04 -8.80 -15.91
CA THR A 41 1.86 -7.97 -16.10
C THR A 41 0.80 -8.72 -16.88
N TYR A 42 -0.37 -8.86 -16.29
CA TYR A 42 -1.60 -9.33 -16.90
C TYR A 42 -2.48 -8.17 -17.31
N VAL A 43 -3.24 -8.37 -18.38
CA VAL A 43 -4.20 -7.39 -18.87
C VAL A 43 -5.49 -8.07 -19.28
N GLN A 44 -6.60 -7.47 -18.90
CA GLN A 44 -7.94 -7.84 -19.32
C GLN A 44 -8.52 -6.74 -20.20
N ASN A 45 -9.39 -7.13 -21.14
CA ASN A 45 -10.04 -6.21 -22.07
C ASN A 45 -9.06 -5.45 -22.98
N LEU A 46 -8.20 -6.18 -23.69
CA LEU A 46 -7.63 -5.69 -24.95
C LEU A 46 -8.46 -6.22 -26.14
N PRO A 47 -9.57 -5.59 -26.57
CA PRO A 47 -10.07 -5.81 -27.93
C PRO A 47 -10.21 -4.50 -28.73
N PRO A 48 -10.33 -4.60 -30.07
CA PRO A 48 -10.64 -3.44 -30.90
C PRO A 48 -11.98 -2.84 -30.45
N GLU A 49 -12.06 -1.52 -30.49
CA GLU A 49 -13.26 -0.74 -30.14
C GLU A 49 -14.58 -1.33 -30.70
N PRO A 50 -15.73 -1.06 -30.07
CA PRO A 50 -15.95 -0.14 -28.96
C PRO A 50 -16.61 -0.83 -27.76
N ALA A 51 -15.97 -0.77 -26.61
CA ALA A 51 -16.71 -0.89 -25.35
C ALA A 51 -16.04 0.00 -24.33
N ASN A 52 -16.85 0.79 -23.64
CA ASN A 52 -16.55 1.79 -22.61
C ASN A 52 -15.85 1.20 -21.36
N THR A 53 -14.89 0.30 -21.55
CA THR A 53 -14.29 -0.56 -20.55
C THR A 53 -12.79 -0.30 -20.57
N TYR A 54 -12.31 0.41 -19.55
CA TYR A 54 -10.90 0.66 -19.38
C TYR A 54 -10.15 -0.68 -19.23
N PRO A 55 -8.94 -0.81 -19.81
CA PRO A 55 -8.13 -1.99 -19.61
C PRO A 55 -7.86 -2.18 -18.13
N ARG A 56 -7.89 -3.43 -17.65
CA ARG A 56 -7.54 -3.74 -16.26
C ARG A 56 -6.22 -4.47 -16.25
N TYR A 57 -5.31 -4.02 -15.41
CA TYR A 57 -4.00 -4.60 -15.26
C TYR A 57 -3.88 -5.26 -13.90
N VAL A 58 -3.15 -6.38 -13.85
CA VAL A 58 -2.65 -6.97 -12.63
C VAL A 58 -1.16 -7.20 -12.82
N THR A 59 -0.32 -6.62 -11.97
CA THR A 59 1.13 -6.74 -12.07
C THR A 59 1.68 -7.34 -10.79
N LEU A 60 2.35 -8.49 -10.93
CA LEU A 60 3.21 -9.04 -9.89
C LEU A 60 4.60 -8.46 -10.09
N THR A 61 5.19 -7.88 -9.06
CA THR A 61 6.52 -7.27 -9.11
C THR A 61 7.34 -7.72 -7.91
N MET A 62 8.61 -7.95 -8.16
CA MET A 62 9.60 -8.40 -7.21
C MET A 62 10.87 -7.58 -7.41
N GLU A 63 11.18 -6.71 -6.44
CA GLU A 63 12.31 -5.77 -6.52
C GLU A 63 13.47 -6.12 -5.58
N PRO A 64 14.72 -5.92 -6.02
CA PRO A 64 15.95 -6.22 -5.27
C PRO A 64 16.33 -5.13 -4.25
N LEU A 65 16.16 -3.85 -4.61
CA LEU A 65 16.70 -2.69 -3.87
C LEU A 65 15.78 -2.24 -2.74
N ARG A 66 14.51 -2.59 -2.84
CA ARG A 66 13.56 -2.63 -1.74
C ARG A 66 13.03 -4.05 -1.82
N PRO A 67 13.36 -4.93 -0.86
CA PRO A 67 12.91 -6.32 -0.87
C PRO A 67 11.38 -6.25 -0.72
N ALA A 68 10.71 -6.13 -1.85
CA ALA A 68 9.32 -5.75 -2.00
C ALA A 68 8.74 -6.67 -3.06
N LEU A 69 7.83 -7.53 -2.59
CA LEU A 69 7.03 -8.39 -3.42
C LEU A 69 5.62 -7.85 -3.36
N ASP A 70 5.14 -7.33 -4.48
CA ASP A 70 3.83 -6.69 -4.55
C ASP A 70 3.00 -7.26 -5.69
N LEU A 71 1.69 -7.34 -5.43
CA LEU A 71 0.69 -7.56 -6.46
C LEU A 71 -0.15 -6.29 -6.54
N SER A 72 -0.20 -5.71 -7.73
CA SER A 72 -0.87 -4.43 -7.98
C SER A 72 -1.97 -4.55 -9.02
N ILE A 73 -3.01 -3.73 -8.90
CA ILE A 73 -4.10 -3.56 -9.85
C ILE A 73 -4.08 -2.15 -10.43
N ALA A 74 -4.54 -2.00 -11.68
CA ALA A 74 -4.72 -0.68 -12.29
C ALA A 74 -5.85 -0.69 -13.36
N ASN A 75 -6.40 0.47 -13.65
CA ASN A 75 -7.28 0.73 -14.80
C ASN A 75 -6.61 1.54 -15.92
N GLU A 76 -5.39 2.01 -15.70
CA GLU A 76 -4.54 2.67 -16.69
C GLU A 76 -3.06 2.45 -16.36
N PRO A 77 -2.14 2.55 -17.34
CA PRO A 77 -0.72 2.50 -17.06
C PRO A 77 -0.28 3.69 -16.18
N GLY A 78 0.25 3.41 -14.98
CA GLY A 78 0.92 4.40 -14.14
C GLY A 78 0.21 4.78 -12.83
N ASP A 79 -1.11 4.58 -12.71
CA ASP A 79 -1.81 4.67 -11.41
C ASP A 79 -2.18 3.27 -10.92
N THR A 80 -1.27 2.69 -10.13
CA THR A 80 -1.41 1.34 -9.59
C THR A 80 -1.81 1.40 -8.12
N TYR A 81 -2.55 0.39 -7.66
CA TYR A 81 -2.88 0.17 -6.27
C TYR A 81 -2.53 -1.26 -5.88
N THR A 82 -1.91 -1.44 -4.72
CA THR A 82 -1.54 -2.76 -4.22
C THR A 82 -2.77 -3.54 -3.76
N VAL A 83 -2.69 -4.88 -3.77
CA VAL A 83 -3.73 -5.72 -3.15
C VAL A 83 -3.83 -5.50 -1.64
N ALA A 84 -2.79 -4.97 -1.00
CA ALA A 84 -2.81 -4.53 0.38
C ALA A 84 -3.76 -3.34 0.60
N GLU A 85 -3.76 -2.37 -0.32
CA GLU A 85 -4.70 -1.25 -0.30
C GLU A 85 -6.13 -1.72 -0.56
N LEU A 86 -6.31 -2.65 -1.50
CA LEU A 86 -7.60 -3.28 -1.74
C LEU A 86 -8.11 -4.04 -0.51
N TYR A 87 -7.23 -4.74 0.19
CA TYR A 87 -7.56 -5.44 1.44
C TYR A 87 -8.03 -4.46 2.52
N ARG A 88 -7.29 -3.36 2.74
CA ARG A 88 -7.66 -2.29 3.69
C ARG A 88 -9.00 -1.64 3.35
N LEU A 89 -9.33 -1.52 2.07
CA LEU A 89 -10.60 -0.95 1.64
C LEU A 89 -11.79 -1.89 1.96
N VAL A 90 -11.61 -3.20 1.84
CA VAL A 90 -12.68 -4.20 2.02
C VAL A 90 -12.83 -4.65 3.48
N ARG A 91 -11.73 -4.65 4.25
CA ARG A 91 -11.66 -5.14 5.63
C ARG A 91 -11.05 -4.07 6.53
N ASP A 92 -11.71 -3.80 7.67
CA ASP A 92 -11.19 -2.96 8.76
C ASP A 92 -10.10 -3.70 9.60
N LEU A 93 -9.36 -4.62 8.98
CA LEU A 93 -8.40 -5.50 9.64
C LEU A 93 -6.98 -5.19 9.20
N PRO A 94 -5.99 -5.31 10.09
CA PRO A 94 -4.59 -5.25 9.70
C PRO A 94 -4.29 -6.41 8.74
N MET A 95 -3.68 -6.09 7.60
CA MET A 95 -3.07 -7.11 6.75
C MET A 95 -1.94 -7.76 7.56
N VAL A 96 -1.85 -9.09 7.55
CA VAL A 96 -0.67 -9.77 8.10
C VAL A 96 0.53 -9.23 7.31
N PRO A 97 1.50 -8.56 7.96
CA PRO A 97 2.69 -8.05 7.27
C PRO A 97 3.41 -9.23 6.63
N PHE A 98 4.15 -8.97 5.55
CA PHE A 98 5.04 -9.98 4.95
C PHE A 98 5.86 -10.65 6.06
N GLU A 99 5.77 -11.97 6.15
CA GLU A 99 6.38 -12.73 7.25
C GLU A 99 7.91 -12.84 7.10
N HIS A 100 8.46 -12.32 6.00
CA HIS A 100 9.73 -12.77 5.44
C HIS A 100 10.60 -11.61 4.93
N ASN A 101 11.90 -11.69 5.22
CA ASN A 101 12.92 -10.79 4.69
C ASN A 101 13.25 -11.26 3.28
N LEU A 102 12.58 -10.65 2.29
CA LEU A 102 12.61 -11.02 0.86
C LEU A 102 14.02 -11.03 0.20
N SER A 103 15.13 -10.76 0.89
CA SER A 103 16.47 -10.77 0.29
C SER A 103 17.08 -12.16 0.10
N ASP A 104 16.90 -13.08 1.06
CA ASP A 104 17.52 -14.41 1.00
C ASP A 104 16.50 -15.50 0.61
N GLU A 105 15.22 -15.24 0.90
CA GLU A 105 14.10 -16.18 0.80
C GLU A 105 13.52 -16.27 -0.64
N MET A 106 13.78 -15.27 -1.49
CA MET A 106 13.28 -15.25 -2.88
C MET A 106 14.08 -16.12 -3.86
N HIS A 107 15.12 -16.80 -3.38
CA HIS A 107 15.80 -17.87 -4.11
C HIS A 107 15.24 -19.26 -3.80
N ASP A 108 14.33 -19.40 -2.81
CA ASP A 108 13.61 -20.66 -2.55
C ASP A 108 12.29 -20.70 -3.36
N PRO A 109 12.18 -21.61 -4.35
CA PRO A 109 10.96 -21.72 -5.16
C PRO A 109 9.69 -22.01 -4.35
N ALA A 110 9.80 -22.76 -3.24
CA ALA A 110 8.64 -23.12 -2.43
C ALA A 110 8.09 -21.91 -1.66
N GLN A 111 8.98 -21.07 -1.13
CA GLN A 111 8.60 -19.84 -0.44
C GLN A 111 8.04 -18.80 -1.42
N MET A 112 8.67 -18.66 -2.59
CA MET A 112 8.17 -17.80 -3.66
C MET A 112 6.73 -18.17 -4.06
N ALA A 113 6.45 -19.46 -4.29
CA ALA A 113 5.11 -19.95 -4.61
C ALA A 113 4.10 -19.69 -3.47
N ALA A 114 4.51 -19.85 -2.22
CA ALA A 114 3.66 -19.58 -1.06
C ALA A 114 3.26 -18.10 -0.97
N GLU A 115 4.23 -17.18 -1.13
CA GLU A 115 3.96 -15.75 -1.10
C GLU A 115 3.11 -15.27 -2.29
N PHE A 116 3.36 -15.80 -3.49
CA PHE A 116 2.55 -15.46 -4.66
C PHE A 116 1.11 -15.94 -4.48
N THR A 117 0.93 -17.15 -3.92
CA THR A 117 -0.39 -17.70 -3.58
C THR A 117 -1.10 -16.83 -2.55
N ARG A 118 -0.38 -16.38 -1.50
CA ARG A 118 -0.93 -15.49 -0.48
C ARG A 118 -1.44 -14.18 -1.08
N LEU A 119 -0.67 -13.55 -1.97
CA LEU A 119 -1.09 -12.33 -2.67
C LEU A 119 -2.28 -12.58 -3.60
N ALA A 120 -2.27 -13.68 -4.34
CA ALA A 120 -3.37 -14.10 -5.19
C ALA A 120 -4.66 -14.32 -4.38
N ASP A 121 -4.57 -14.91 -3.19
CA ASP A 121 -5.71 -15.13 -2.31
C ASP A 121 -6.30 -13.83 -1.77
N VAL A 122 -5.47 -12.83 -1.45
CA VAL A 122 -5.96 -11.49 -1.11
C VAL A 122 -6.73 -10.90 -2.28
N LEU A 123 -6.20 -10.99 -3.50
CA LEU A 123 -6.88 -10.52 -4.69
C LEU A 123 -8.20 -11.28 -4.93
N ARG A 124 -8.27 -12.59 -4.70
CA ARG A 124 -9.52 -13.36 -4.82
C ARG A 124 -10.56 -12.91 -3.79
N GLN A 125 -10.15 -12.71 -2.54
CA GLN A 125 -11.05 -12.37 -1.45
C GLN A 125 -11.57 -10.93 -1.52
N CYS A 126 -10.74 -9.99 -1.96
CA CYS A 126 -11.04 -8.55 -1.95
C CYS A 126 -11.29 -7.98 -3.35
N GLY A 127 -10.99 -8.73 -4.42
CA GLY A 127 -11.08 -8.30 -5.82
C GLY A 127 -12.47 -8.29 -6.43
N ALA A 128 -13.53 -8.57 -5.68
CA ALA A 128 -14.89 -8.63 -6.24
C ALA A 128 -15.28 -7.34 -7.01
N ARG A 129 -14.99 -6.16 -6.46
CA ARG A 129 -15.23 -4.86 -7.11
C ARG A 129 -14.34 -4.67 -8.34
N PHE A 130 -13.07 -5.04 -8.23
CA PHE A 130 -12.09 -4.96 -9.31
C PHE A 130 -12.49 -5.84 -10.51
N PHE A 131 -12.78 -7.12 -10.27
CA PHE A 131 -13.22 -8.07 -11.30
C PHE A 131 -14.62 -7.75 -11.84
N GLY A 132 -15.50 -7.21 -10.99
CA GLY A 132 -16.83 -6.74 -11.36
C GLY A 132 -16.85 -5.46 -12.22
N GLY A 133 -15.72 -4.77 -12.34
CA GLY A 133 -15.63 -3.54 -13.14
C GLY A 133 -16.29 -2.33 -12.46
N ASP A 134 -16.28 -2.31 -11.13
CA ASP A 134 -16.83 -1.20 -10.35
C ASP A 134 -15.98 0.07 -10.56
N HIS A 135 -16.60 1.09 -11.14
CA HIS A 135 -15.97 2.39 -11.43
C HIS A 135 -15.68 3.21 -10.16
N THR A 136 -16.37 2.93 -9.06
CA THR A 136 -16.19 3.66 -7.78
C THR A 136 -14.96 3.20 -7.01
N LEU A 137 -14.43 2.01 -7.32
CA LEU A 137 -13.28 1.41 -6.65
C LEU A 137 -12.07 2.36 -6.61
N TRP A 138 -11.76 2.99 -7.74
CA TRP A 138 -10.56 3.83 -7.88
C TRP A 138 -10.65 5.09 -7.04
N ALA A 139 -11.82 5.73 -6.99
CA ALA A 139 -12.05 6.90 -6.16
C ALA A 139 -11.93 6.55 -4.66
N ASP A 140 -12.44 5.40 -4.25
CA ASP A 140 -12.33 4.92 -2.88
C ASP A 140 -10.88 4.60 -2.49
N LEU A 141 -10.12 3.94 -3.37
CA LEU A 141 -8.70 3.66 -3.16
C LEU A 141 -7.87 4.96 -3.07
N HIS A 142 -8.19 5.94 -3.91
CA HIS A 142 -7.56 7.27 -3.83
C HIS A 142 -7.90 7.96 -2.51
N ALA A 143 -9.16 7.95 -2.08
CA ALA A 143 -9.59 8.50 -0.80
C ALA A 143 -8.89 7.82 0.39
N LEU A 144 -8.69 6.49 0.31
CA LEU A 144 -7.91 5.74 1.30
C LEU A 144 -6.46 6.23 1.38
N ARG A 145 -5.78 6.44 0.25
CA ARG A 145 -4.41 6.99 0.23
C ARG A 145 -4.33 8.36 0.89
N VAL A 146 -5.28 9.25 0.56
CA VAL A 146 -5.36 10.59 1.15
C VAL A 146 -5.55 10.49 2.66
N ALA A 147 -6.49 9.66 3.12
CA ALA A 147 -6.73 9.44 4.55
C ALA A 147 -5.49 8.92 5.29
N LEU A 148 -4.78 7.93 4.73
CA LEU A 148 -3.55 7.38 5.30
C LEU A 148 -2.41 8.41 5.33
N ALA A 149 -2.28 9.24 4.30
CA ALA A 149 -1.29 10.31 4.28
C ALA A 149 -1.54 11.35 5.39
N HIS A 150 -2.80 11.72 5.60
CA HIS A 150 -3.19 12.57 6.72
C HIS A 150 -2.91 11.93 8.08
N GLU A 151 -3.24 10.64 8.25
CA GLU A 151 -2.95 9.91 9.48
C GLU A 151 -1.44 9.86 9.78
N GLN A 152 -0.61 9.57 8.77
CA GLN A 152 0.85 9.57 8.93
C GLN A 152 1.40 10.96 9.27
N GLN A 153 0.85 12.02 8.67
CA GLN A 153 1.23 13.38 8.99
C GLN A 153 0.86 13.72 10.44
N ASP A 154 -0.35 13.37 10.85
CA ASP A 154 -0.84 13.54 12.22
C ASP A 154 0.07 12.78 13.22
N GLN A 155 0.41 11.51 12.94
CA GLN A 155 1.32 10.72 13.78
C GLN A 155 2.72 11.35 13.90
N ARG A 156 3.28 11.88 12.79
CA ARG A 156 4.57 12.60 12.81
C ARG A 156 4.48 13.88 13.62
N ALA A 157 3.38 14.64 13.49
CA ALA A 157 3.15 15.85 14.26
C ALA A 157 3.06 15.54 15.77
N LEU A 158 2.36 14.47 16.14
CA LEU A 158 2.27 14.02 17.53
C LEU A 158 3.64 13.62 18.11
N ALA A 159 4.44 12.86 17.36
CA ALA A 159 5.79 12.47 17.80
C ALA A 159 6.74 13.68 17.91
N ALA A 160 6.66 14.62 16.97
CA ALA A 160 7.43 15.86 17.03
C ALA A 160 6.98 16.75 18.19
N ALA A 161 5.69 16.84 18.47
CA ALA A 161 5.14 17.59 19.60
C ALA A 161 5.59 16.98 20.94
N ASP A 162 5.69 15.66 21.04
CA ASP A 162 6.22 14.98 22.23
C ASP A 162 7.68 15.36 22.48
N THR A 163 8.50 15.35 21.41
CA THR A 163 9.90 15.78 21.47
C THR A 163 10.02 17.24 21.89
N ALA A 164 9.22 18.14 21.30
CA ALA A 164 9.19 19.56 21.64
C ALA A 164 8.73 19.81 23.09
N PHE A 165 7.76 19.04 23.56
CA PHE A 165 7.27 19.12 24.94
C PHE A 165 8.37 18.78 25.95
N HIS A 166 9.15 17.73 25.68
CA HIS A 166 10.31 17.38 26.51
C HIS A 166 11.46 18.39 26.43
N ALA A 167 11.59 19.09 25.31
CA ALA A 167 12.53 20.20 25.13
C ALA A 167 12.05 21.52 25.75
N HIS A 168 10.83 21.58 26.29
CA HIS A 168 10.16 22.80 26.77
C HIS A 168 9.95 23.87 25.67
N ASP A 169 9.88 23.48 24.40
CA ASP A 169 9.54 24.38 23.29
C ASP A 169 8.01 24.50 23.16
N TRP A 170 7.42 25.39 23.94
CA TRP A 170 5.97 25.58 24.00
C TRP A 170 5.39 26.15 22.71
N HIS A 171 6.17 26.92 21.95
CA HIS A 171 5.74 27.46 20.66
C HIS A 171 5.55 26.33 19.66
N GLN A 172 6.54 25.45 19.55
CA GLN A 172 6.50 24.32 18.62
C GLN A 172 5.41 23.31 19.02
N VAL A 173 5.21 23.04 20.32
CA VAL A 173 4.10 22.19 20.78
C VAL A 173 2.75 22.75 20.34
N ALA A 174 2.52 24.05 20.53
CA ALA A 174 1.25 24.68 20.17
C ALA A 174 1.05 24.73 18.64
N GLU A 175 2.10 25.00 17.87
CA GLU A 175 2.04 25.01 16.40
C GLU A 175 1.67 23.64 15.83
N LEU A 176 2.27 22.57 16.37
CA LEU A 176 2.04 21.21 15.90
C LEU A 176 0.66 20.66 16.31
N LEU A 177 0.18 20.97 17.52
CA LEU A 177 -1.05 20.37 18.05
C LEU A 177 -2.33 21.18 17.78
N ARG A 178 -2.25 22.51 17.63
CA ARG A 178 -3.45 23.37 17.44
C ARG A 178 -4.27 23.02 16.19
N PRO A 179 -3.70 22.69 15.02
CA PRO A 179 -4.48 22.27 13.85
C PRO A 179 -5.32 21.01 14.09
N MET A 180 -5.00 20.24 15.13
CA MET A 180 -5.64 18.96 15.46
C MET A 180 -6.55 19.04 16.69
N GLU A 181 -6.74 20.21 17.31
CA GLU A 181 -7.37 20.37 18.64
C GLU A 181 -8.69 19.60 18.81
N GLY A 182 -9.58 19.64 17.80
CA GLY A 182 -10.87 18.94 17.84
C GLY A 182 -10.79 17.40 17.72
N ARG A 183 -9.61 16.85 17.49
CA ARG A 183 -9.33 15.42 17.26
C ARG A 183 -8.27 14.85 18.21
N LEU A 184 -7.69 15.66 19.09
CA LEU A 184 -6.68 15.20 20.03
C LEU A 184 -7.26 14.25 21.09
N HIS A 185 -6.49 13.23 21.45
CA HIS A 185 -6.76 12.45 22.65
C HIS A 185 -6.40 13.25 23.91
N HIS A 186 -6.84 12.74 25.07
CA HIS A 186 -6.78 13.48 26.33
C HIS A 186 -5.36 13.94 26.71
N ALA A 187 -4.34 13.12 26.47
CA ALA A 187 -2.96 13.43 26.82
C ALA A 187 -2.40 14.59 25.97
N GLU A 188 -2.64 14.56 24.67
CA GLU A 188 -2.18 15.55 23.70
C GLU A 188 -2.93 16.88 23.89
N ALA A 189 -4.23 16.82 24.17
CA ALA A 189 -5.01 18.00 24.53
C ALA A 189 -4.49 18.67 25.80
N ALA A 190 -4.09 17.89 26.81
CA ALA A 190 -3.48 18.42 28.03
C ALA A 190 -2.10 19.07 27.75
N LYS A 191 -1.29 18.48 26.87
CA LYS A 191 -0.01 19.08 26.43
C LYS A 191 -0.23 20.42 25.72
N LEU A 192 -1.19 20.50 24.80
CA LEU A 192 -1.56 21.74 24.13
C LEU A 192 -2.00 22.81 25.14
N ALA A 193 -2.94 22.48 26.05
CA ALA A 193 -3.41 23.41 27.08
C ALA A 193 -2.27 23.90 28.00
N HIS A 194 -1.33 23.02 28.33
CA HIS A 194 -0.13 23.39 29.09
C HIS A 194 0.75 24.38 28.30
N ALA A 195 1.10 24.05 27.06
CA ALA A 195 1.91 24.91 26.20
C ALA A 195 1.27 26.29 26.03
N GLU A 196 -0.04 26.36 25.77
CA GLU A 196 -0.74 27.64 25.66
C GLU A 196 -0.74 28.47 26.94
N LYS A 197 -0.85 27.81 28.11
CA LYS A 197 -0.72 28.50 29.39
C LYS A 197 0.68 29.10 29.54
N ARG A 198 1.74 28.37 29.19
CA ARG A 198 3.13 28.83 29.26
C ARG A 198 3.37 30.03 28.33
N LEU A 199 2.92 29.95 27.09
CA LEU A 199 3.02 31.05 26.13
C LEU A 199 2.31 32.32 26.61
N ARG A 200 1.14 32.20 27.26
CA ARG A 200 0.43 33.35 27.86
C ARG A 200 1.19 33.94 29.04
N GLU A 201 1.86 33.12 29.84
CA GLU A 201 2.70 33.58 30.96
C GLU A 201 3.96 34.30 30.46
N GLU A 202 4.59 33.80 29.39
CA GLU A 202 5.75 34.41 28.75
C GLU A 202 5.40 35.76 28.11
N ALA A 203 4.29 35.82 27.37
CA ALA A 203 3.79 37.07 26.76
C ALA A 203 3.40 38.15 27.79
N ARG A 204 3.10 37.79 29.04
CA ARG A 204 2.83 38.75 30.12
C ARG A 204 4.08 39.28 30.82
N ARG A 205 5.23 38.61 30.62
CA ARG A 205 6.51 38.96 31.23
C ARG A 205 7.41 39.76 30.28
N ALA A 206 7.17 39.66 28.98
CA ALA A 206 7.77 40.51 27.95
C ALA A 206 7.11 41.89 27.91
#